data_AF-A0A263NWM2-F1
#
_entry.id   AF-A0A263NWM2-F1
#
_cell.length_a   1.000
_cell.length_b   1.000
_cell.length_c   1.000
_cell.angle_alpha   90.00
_cell.angle_beta   90.00
_cell.angle_gamma   90.00
#
_symmetry.space_group_name_H-M   'P 1'
#
loop_
_entity.id
_entity.type
_entity.pdbx_description
1 polymer ?
#
loop_
_entity_poly.entity_id
_entity_poly.type
_entity_poly.pdbx_seq_one_letter_code
_entity_poly.pdbx_strand_id
1 'polypeptide(L)'
;MGIYWVSVFRESERVVKDLFWIGSSKKDLMDMPTEVQEVFGYALHLAQEGGKHSQAKPMKGLTSSGVLEVVEDFDGDTYRAVYTVKIGEAIYALHTFKKKSNKGIATPKHEIDLIKARIKDAEEHAKRQKK
;
A
#
# COMPACT_ATOMS: atom_id res chain seq x y z
N MET A 1 -47.68 -6.31 -18.04
CA MET A 1 -46.46 -6.79 -18.71
C MET A 1 -45.27 -6.10 -18.02
N GLY A 2 -44.81 -6.67 -16.90
CA GLY A 2 -43.80 -6.05 -16.04
C GLY A 2 -42.39 -6.34 -16.57
N ILE A 3 -41.69 -5.31 -17.02
CA ILE A 3 -40.28 -5.42 -17.40
C ILE A 3 -39.47 -5.13 -16.14
N TYR A 4 -39.12 -6.21 -15.44
CA TYR A 4 -38.14 -6.19 -14.38
C TYR A 4 -36.77 -5.93 -15.00
N TRP A 5 -36.34 -4.67 -15.03
CA TRP A 5 -34.92 -4.34 -15.09
C TRP A 5 -34.34 -4.64 -13.70
N VAL A 6 -34.20 -5.93 -13.36
CA VAL A 6 -33.33 -6.33 -12.25
C VAL A 6 -31.95 -5.83 -12.62
N SER A 7 -31.43 -4.98 -11.74
CA SER A 7 -30.02 -4.67 -11.55
C SER A 7 -29.12 -5.47 -12.48
N VAL A 8 -28.71 -4.85 -13.59
CA VAL A 8 -27.45 -5.21 -14.21
C VAL A 8 -26.41 -4.96 -13.12
N PHE A 9 -26.16 -6.02 -12.34
CA PHE A 9 -25.00 -6.12 -11.48
C PHE A 9 -23.86 -5.94 -12.45
N ARG A 10 -23.30 -4.73 -12.49
CA ARG A 10 -22.08 -4.44 -13.21
C ARG A 10 -21.04 -5.30 -12.53
N GLU A 11 -20.89 -6.51 -13.05
CA GLU A 11 -19.72 -7.34 -12.82
C GLU A 11 -18.59 -6.50 -13.41
N SER A 12 -18.00 -5.63 -12.58
CA SER A 12 -16.81 -4.91 -12.99
C SER A 12 -15.83 -6.00 -13.33
N GLU A 13 -15.34 -6.05 -14.57
CA GLU A 13 -14.15 -6.81 -14.90
C GLU A 13 -13.17 -6.59 -13.75
N ARG A 14 -12.73 -7.68 -13.10
CA ARG A 14 -11.77 -7.60 -12.00
C ARG A 14 -10.44 -7.15 -12.61
N VAL A 15 -10.33 -5.85 -12.89
CA VAL A 15 -9.11 -5.24 -13.37
C VAL A 15 -8.16 -5.21 -12.18
N VAL A 16 -7.21 -6.12 -12.19
CA VAL A 16 -6.08 -6.10 -11.26
C VAL A 16 -5.36 -4.77 -11.48
N LYS A 17 -5.33 -3.94 -10.45
CA LYS A 17 -4.67 -2.63 -10.52
C LYS A 17 -3.17 -2.81 -10.70
N ASP A 18 -2.55 -1.92 -11.46
CA ASP A 18 -1.09 -1.87 -11.56
C ASP A 18 -0.44 -1.60 -10.20
N LEU A 19 0.77 -2.12 -10.00
CA LEU A 19 1.59 -1.83 -8.82
C LEU A 19 2.84 -1.06 -9.22
N PHE A 20 2.94 0.18 -8.73
CA PHE A 20 4.10 1.02 -8.91
C PHE A 20 4.91 1.13 -7.61
N TRP A 21 6.23 0.98 -7.74
CA TRP A 21 7.18 1.13 -6.64
C TRP A 21 7.76 2.54 -6.66
N ILE A 22 7.67 3.26 -5.54
CA ILE A 22 8.21 4.60 -5.43
C ILE A 22 9.55 4.60 -4.69
N GLY A 23 10.54 5.26 -5.29
CA GLY A 23 11.88 5.38 -4.73
C GLY A 23 12.53 4.01 -4.51
N SER A 24 13.12 3.82 -3.33
CA SER A 24 13.81 2.58 -2.97
C SER A 24 12.89 1.45 -2.49
N SER A 25 11.57 1.64 -2.43
CA SER A 25 10.65 0.71 -1.72
C SER A 25 10.74 -0.74 -2.20
N LYS A 26 10.95 -0.98 -3.50
CA LYS A 26 11.16 -2.35 -4.00
C LYS A 26 12.48 -2.93 -3.50
N LYS A 27 13.56 -2.17 -3.62
CA LYS A 27 14.89 -2.60 -3.16
C LYS A 27 14.88 -2.89 -1.66
N ASP A 28 14.32 -1.97 -0.87
CA ASP A 28 14.24 -2.10 0.58
C ASP A 28 13.42 -3.34 0.99
N LEU A 29 12.39 -3.71 0.22
CA LEU A 29 11.65 -4.97 0.42
C LEU A 29 12.53 -6.19 0.12
N MET A 30 13.22 -6.20 -1.01
CA MET A 30 14.07 -7.34 -1.42
C MET A 30 15.24 -7.59 -0.45
N ASP A 31 15.64 -6.57 0.31
CA ASP A 31 16.69 -6.66 1.34
C ASP A 31 16.14 -7.20 2.70
N MET A 32 14.83 -7.51 2.82
CA MET A 32 14.20 -8.08 4.04
C MET A 32 14.24 -9.62 4.07
N PRO A 33 13.98 -10.27 5.23
CA PRO A 33 13.77 -11.72 5.29
C PRO A 33 12.64 -12.20 4.37
N THR A 34 12.76 -13.42 3.85
CA THR A 34 11.82 -13.98 2.87
C THR A 34 10.38 -14.00 3.39
N GLU A 35 10.17 -14.36 4.65
CA GLU A 35 8.87 -14.41 5.31
C GLU A 35 8.19 -13.03 5.32
N VAL A 36 8.97 -11.97 5.57
CA VAL A 36 8.49 -10.58 5.52
C VAL A 36 8.16 -10.18 4.08
N GLN A 37 8.98 -10.59 3.11
CA GLN A 37 8.72 -10.35 1.68
C GLN A 37 7.41 -10.99 1.23
N GLU A 38 7.14 -12.22 1.65
CA GLU A 38 5.92 -12.96 1.31
C GLU A 38 4.67 -12.28 1.86
N VAL A 39 4.67 -11.88 3.14
CA VAL A 39 3.54 -11.18 3.77
C VAL A 39 3.26 -9.85 3.06
N PHE A 40 4.28 -9.04 2.83
CA PHE A 40 4.10 -7.74 2.18
C PHE A 40 3.74 -7.87 0.70
N GLY A 41 4.35 -8.81 -0.01
CA GLY A 41 4.03 -9.12 -1.41
C GLY A 41 2.58 -9.56 -1.55
N TYR A 42 2.11 -10.47 -0.69
CA TYR A 42 0.73 -10.92 -0.68
C TYR A 42 -0.25 -9.79 -0.34
N ALA A 43 0.09 -8.93 0.61
CA ALA A 43 -0.75 -7.79 0.95
C ALA A 43 -0.90 -6.78 -0.20
N LEU A 44 0.19 -6.51 -0.93
CA LEU A 44 0.16 -5.67 -2.12
C LEU A 44 -0.65 -6.31 -3.25
N HIS A 45 -0.46 -7.62 -3.48
CA HIS A 45 -1.22 -8.36 -4.47
C HIS A 45 -2.73 -8.33 -4.18
N LEU A 46 -3.15 -8.61 -2.94
CA LEU A 46 -4.55 -8.48 -2.54
C LEU A 46 -5.08 -7.06 -2.79
N ALA A 47 -4.28 -6.02 -2.52
CA ALA A 47 -4.69 -4.65 -2.80
C ALA A 47 -4.88 -4.38 -4.30
N GLN A 48 -4.06 -5.00 -5.17
CA GLN A 48 -4.23 -4.91 -6.62
C GLN A 48 -5.56 -5.53 -7.07
N GLU A 49 -5.97 -6.63 -6.45
CA GLU A 49 -7.25 -7.30 -6.71
C GLU A 49 -8.46 -6.58 -6.09
N GLY A 50 -8.25 -5.44 -5.43
CA GLY A 50 -9.30 -4.69 -4.73
C GLY A 50 -9.63 -5.25 -3.34
N GLY A 51 -8.92 -6.29 -2.90
CA GLY A 51 -8.97 -6.83 -1.56
C GLY A 51 -8.14 -6.02 -0.54
N LYS A 52 -8.07 -6.54 0.69
CA LYS A 52 -7.32 -5.93 1.77
C LYS A 52 -6.76 -7.01 2.69
N HIS A 53 -5.44 -6.99 2.90
CA HIS A 53 -4.80 -7.90 3.85
C HIS A 53 -5.36 -7.72 5.27
N SER A 54 -5.45 -8.80 6.04
CA SER A 54 -6.00 -8.80 7.41
C SER A 54 -5.26 -7.84 8.35
N GLN A 55 -3.94 -7.74 8.21
CA GLN A 55 -3.08 -6.84 8.98
C GLN A 55 -3.05 -5.40 8.44
N ALA A 56 -3.61 -5.13 7.25
CA ALA A 56 -3.57 -3.80 6.65
C ALA A 56 -4.46 -2.83 7.44
N LYS A 57 -3.88 -1.71 7.87
CA LYS A 57 -4.58 -0.69 8.66
C LYS A 57 -4.24 0.72 8.17
N PRO A 58 -5.13 1.71 8.37
CA PRO A 58 -4.80 3.08 8.05
C PRO A 58 -3.57 3.55 8.82
N MET A 59 -2.64 4.19 8.13
CA MET A 59 -1.44 4.72 8.75
C MET A 59 -1.79 5.95 9.59
N LYS A 60 -1.46 5.91 10.89
CA LYS A 60 -1.72 7.03 11.80
C LYS A 60 -1.03 8.31 11.31
N GLY A 61 -1.77 9.41 11.31
CA GLY A 61 -1.27 10.71 10.84
C GLY A 61 -1.34 10.94 9.32
N LEU A 62 -1.72 9.92 8.54
CA LEU A 62 -1.91 10.00 7.07
C LEU A 62 -3.24 9.39 6.61
N THR A 63 -4.20 9.19 7.52
CA THR A 63 -5.49 8.55 7.25
C THR A 63 -6.30 9.25 6.15
N SER A 64 -6.27 10.59 6.09
CA SER A 64 -6.97 11.37 5.06
C SER A 64 -6.44 11.10 3.65
N SER A 65 -5.17 10.75 3.52
CA SER A 65 -4.51 10.43 2.24
C SER A 65 -4.79 9.00 1.74
N GLY A 66 -5.54 8.18 2.50
CA GLY A 66 -5.82 6.79 2.10
C GLY A 66 -4.60 5.87 2.14
N VAL A 67 -3.61 6.21 2.95
CA VAL A 67 -2.39 5.43 3.12
C VAL A 67 -2.66 4.30 4.10
N LEU A 68 -2.31 3.09 3.70
CA LEU A 68 -2.38 1.88 4.49
C LEU A 68 -0.98 1.41 4.84
N GLU A 69 -0.86 0.75 6.00
CA GLU A 69 0.34 0.04 6.41
C GLU A 69 0.02 -1.42 6.75
N VAL A 70 0.95 -2.30 6.44
CA VAL A 70 1.06 -3.67 6.97
C VAL A 70 2.25 -3.70 7.91
N VAL A 71 2.10 -4.39 9.03
CA VAL A 71 3.15 -4.54 10.05
C VAL A 71 3.38 -6.03 10.22
N GLU A 72 4.63 -6.45 10.14
CA GLU A 72 5.03 -7.84 10.33
C GLU A 72 6.21 -7.90 11.31
N ASP A 73 6.14 -8.78 12.29
CA ASP A 73 7.20 -9.00 13.27
C ASP A 73 7.96 -10.28 12.92
N PHE A 74 9.26 -10.21 12.78
CA PHE A 74 10.11 -11.35 12.44
C PHE A 74 11.45 -11.26 13.18
N ASP A 75 11.86 -12.36 13.81
CA ASP A 75 13.12 -12.49 14.56
C ASP A 75 13.43 -11.33 15.54
N GLY A 76 12.40 -10.86 16.26
CA GLY A 76 12.53 -9.78 17.24
C GLY A 76 12.56 -8.37 16.65
N ASP A 77 12.42 -8.24 15.33
CA ASP A 77 12.33 -6.98 14.59
C ASP A 77 10.92 -6.74 14.05
N THR A 78 10.52 -5.46 13.99
CA THR A 78 9.24 -5.05 13.38
C THR A 78 9.49 -4.41 12.02
N TYR A 79 8.86 -4.95 10.98
CA TYR A 79 8.89 -4.46 9.61
C TYR A 79 7.57 -3.80 9.25
N ARG A 80 7.61 -2.86 8.32
CA ARG A 80 6.41 -2.20 7.79
C ARG A 80 6.46 -2.04 6.29
N ALA A 81 5.33 -2.26 5.65
CA ALA A 81 5.06 -1.86 4.26
C ALA A 81 3.96 -0.81 4.22
N VAL A 82 4.18 0.27 3.50
CA VAL A 82 3.28 1.41 3.36
C VAL A 82 2.91 1.59 1.91
N TYR A 83 1.61 1.65 1.63
CA TYR A 83 1.07 1.77 0.29
C TYR A 83 -0.21 2.60 0.25
N THR A 84 -0.62 3.02 -0.94
CA THR A 84 -1.89 3.75 -1.14
C THR A 84 -2.70 3.16 -2.30
N VAL A 85 -4.00 3.22 -2.14
CA VAL A 85 -5.02 2.71 -3.08
C VAL A 85 -5.86 3.85 -3.70
N LYS A 86 -5.62 5.10 -3.28
CA LYS A 86 -6.45 6.27 -3.63
C LYS A 86 -5.87 7.16 -4.74
N ILE A 87 -4.67 6.85 -5.23
CA ILE A 87 -4.01 7.66 -6.25
C ILE A 87 -4.22 7.00 -7.61
N GLY A 88 -5.01 7.64 -8.48
CA GLY A 88 -5.32 7.09 -9.81
C GLY A 88 -6.03 5.73 -9.74
N GLU A 89 -5.74 4.87 -10.71
CA GLU A 89 -6.27 3.50 -10.79
C GLU A 89 -5.18 2.45 -10.49
N ALA A 90 -4.21 2.79 -9.66
CA ALA A 90 -3.07 1.93 -9.33
C ALA A 90 -2.81 1.83 -7.82
N ILE A 91 -2.07 0.80 -7.44
CA ILE A 91 -1.46 0.65 -6.13
C ILE A 91 -0.06 1.24 -6.17
N TYR A 92 0.27 2.07 -5.19
CA TYR A 92 1.61 2.63 -5.04
C TYR A 92 2.25 2.12 -3.76
N ALA A 93 3.31 1.32 -3.88
CA ALA A 93 4.17 0.91 -2.78
C ALA A 93 5.12 2.06 -2.43
N LEU A 94 4.79 2.79 -1.37
CA LEU A 94 5.44 4.02 -0.97
C LEU A 94 6.73 3.74 -0.19
N HIS A 95 6.70 2.82 0.77
CA HIS A 95 7.89 2.55 1.57
C HIS A 95 7.82 1.19 2.26
N THR A 96 8.93 0.48 2.30
CA THR A 96 9.14 -0.67 3.17
C THR A 96 10.34 -0.37 4.06
N PHE A 97 10.24 -0.62 5.36
CA PHE A 97 11.34 -0.38 6.30
C PHE A 97 11.27 -1.28 7.53
N LYS A 98 12.45 -1.57 8.09
CA LYS A 98 12.60 -2.16 9.42
C LYS A 98 12.59 -1.03 10.46
N LYS A 99 11.73 -1.13 11.46
CA LYS A 99 11.71 -0.20 12.58
C LYS A 99 12.99 -0.37 13.41
N LYS A 100 13.74 0.72 13.58
CA LYS A 100 15.04 0.71 14.29
C LYS A 100 14.96 0.58 15.83
N SER A 101 13.78 0.74 16.43
CA SER A 101 13.60 0.72 17.89
C SER A 101 12.35 -0.04 18.28
N ASN A 102 12.49 -0.95 19.25
CA ASN A 102 11.38 -1.67 19.86
C ASN A 102 10.60 -0.79 20.86
N LYS A 103 11.14 0.39 21.23
CA LYS A 103 10.49 1.35 22.12
C LYS A 103 9.67 2.38 21.34
N GLY A 104 8.38 2.51 21.68
CA GLY A 104 7.44 3.49 21.12
C GLY A 104 6.55 2.94 20.00
N ILE A 105 5.26 3.24 20.05
CA ILE A 105 4.25 2.76 19.06
C ILE A 105 4.32 3.60 17.77
N ALA A 106 4.80 4.84 17.87
CA ALA A 106 4.81 5.82 16.79
C ALA A 106 5.91 5.54 15.76
N THR A 107 5.57 5.69 14.49
CA THR A 107 6.52 5.73 13.39
C THR A 107 7.40 6.99 13.51
N PRO A 108 8.73 6.88 13.38
CA PRO A 108 9.62 8.05 13.48
C PRO A 108 9.27 9.15 12.48
N LYS A 109 9.49 10.42 12.86
CA LYS A 109 9.14 11.58 12.02
C LYS A 109 9.79 11.55 10.62
N HIS A 110 11.05 11.11 10.53
CA HIS A 110 11.76 11.03 9.24
C HIS A 110 11.10 10.04 8.27
N GLU A 111 10.58 8.91 8.76
CA GLU A 111 9.83 7.95 7.95
C GLU A 111 8.52 8.57 7.44
N ILE A 112 7.81 9.30 8.30
CA ILE A 112 6.58 10.02 7.93
C ILE A 112 6.86 11.08 6.86
N ASP A 113 7.94 11.85 7.01
CA ASP A 113 8.31 12.90 6.07
C ASP A 113 8.74 12.31 4.71
N LEU A 114 9.46 11.19 4.71
CA LEU A 114 9.80 10.45 3.50
C LEU A 114 8.54 9.90 2.79
N ILE A 115 7.61 9.31 3.54
CA ILE A 115 6.34 8.82 2.98
C ILE A 115 5.54 9.97 2.34
N LYS A 116 5.48 11.15 2.98
CA LYS A 116 4.82 12.33 2.41
C LYS A 116 5.47 12.80 1.12
N ALA A 117 6.81 12.77 1.02
CA ALA A 117 7.51 13.09 -0.22
C ALA A 117 7.13 12.08 -1.32
N ARG A 118 7.16 10.79 -1.02
CA ARG A 118 6.83 9.72 -1.98
C ARG A 118 5.36 9.71 -2.41
N ILE A 119 4.44 10.19 -1.58
CA ILE A 119 3.04 10.42 -1.97
C ILE A 119 2.98 11.47 -3.09
N LYS A 120 3.74 12.57 -2.99
CA LYS A 120 3.77 13.59 -4.05
C LYS A 120 4.33 13.02 -5.34
N ASP A 121 5.40 12.22 -5.27
CA ASP A 121 5.97 11.54 -6.43
C ASP A 121 4.94 10.61 -7.11
N ALA A 122 4.17 9.87 -6.31
CA ALA A 122 3.09 9.00 -6.80
C ALA A 122 1.97 9.81 -7.48
N GLU A 123 1.55 10.93 -6.89
CA GLU A 123 0.55 11.83 -7.47
C GLU A 123 1.02 12.42 -8.80
N GLU A 124 2.28 12.82 -8.89
CA GLU A 124 2.88 13.30 -10.13
C GLU A 124 2.94 12.20 -11.21
N HIS A 125 3.35 10.99 -10.84
CA HIS A 125 3.32 9.84 -11.74
C HIS A 125 1.90 9.61 -12.27
N ALA A 126 0.90 9.58 -11.40
CA ALA A 126 -0.50 9.37 -11.79
C ALA A 126 -1.03 10.45 -12.74
N LYS A 127 -0.63 11.71 -12.53
CA LYS A 127 -1.00 12.82 -13.44
C LYS A 127 -0.39 12.65 -14.83
N ARG A 128 0.83 12.10 -14.94
CA ARG A 128 1.49 11.84 -16.22
C ARG A 128 0.83 10.69 -16.99
N GLN A 129 0.32 9.67 -16.29
CA GLN A 129 -0.36 8.52 -16.91
C GLN A 129 -1.77 8.85 -17.46
N LYS A 130 -2.40 9.95 -16.99
CA LYS A 130 -3.73 10.38 -17.44
C LYS A 130 -3.74 11.32 -18.66
N LYS A 131 -2.56 11.72 -19.14
CA LYS A 131 -2.39 12.55 -20.34
C LYS A 131 -2.16 11.67 -21.55
#